data_AF-A0A8C8YFJ3-F1
#
_entry.id   AF-A0A8C8YFJ3-F1
#
_cell.length_a   1.000
_cell.length_b   1.000
_cell.length_c   1.000
_cell.angle_alpha   90.00
_cell.angle_beta   90.00
_cell.angle_gamma   90.00
#
_symmetry.space_group_name_H-M   'P 1'
#
loop_
_entity.id
_entity.type
_entity.pdbx_description
1 polymer ?
#
loop_
_entity_poly.entity_id
_entity_poly.type
_entity_poly.pdbx_seq_one_letter_code
_entity_poly.pdbx_strand_id
1 'polypeptide(L)'
;MLSQVAGSPCFGGWLSPATARFLRVFLEIQRPRLCKLLRILAFAYPYTWDSLPIFYRLFLFPGENARNEATLYHQKHMVMTLLASFLYSAHLPERLAPGRFDYIGHSHQLFHVCVILATHMQMEAILLDKTLRKEWLLATSRPFSFPQIAGAIFLCIIFSLCNIIYFSAALYRIPEPELHKKET
;
A
#
# COMPACT_ATOMS: atom_id res chain seq x y z
N MET A 1 49.07 46.67 17.25
CA MET A 1 48.05 47.66 17.66
C MET A 1 47.23 47.92 16.39
N LEU A 2 46.04 47.39 16.11
CA LEU A 2 44.83 46.94 16.84
C LEU A 2 44.27 45.71 16.05
N SER A 3 43.86 44.56 16.59
CA SER A 3 42.74 44.19 17.49
C SER A 3 41.33 44.57 17.02
N GLN A 4 40.43 43.57 17.09
CA GLN A 4 38.95 43.56 16.99
C GLN A 4 38.34 43.46 15.57
N VAL A 5 37.24 42.74 15.28
CA VAL A 5 36.54 41.54 15.81
C VAL A 5 35.35 41.28 14.85
N ALA A 6 34.83 40.04 14.87
CA ALA A 6 33.44 39.65 14.59
C ALA A 6 33.17 38.92 13.27
N GLY A 7 32.47 37.79 13.44
CA GLY A 7 31.57 37.24 12.45
C GLY A 7 31.74 35.76 12.22
N SER A 8 31.23 34.92 13.15
CA SER A 8 30.66 33.65 12.72
C SER A 8 29.44 33.93 11.85
N PRO A 9 29.24 33.22 10.74
CA PRO A 9 27.89 32.89 10.33
C PRO A 9 27.73 31.40 10.09
N CYS A 10 26.78 30.85 10.83
CA CYS A 10 25.94 29.73 10.47
C CYS A 10 25.84 29.51 8.95
N PHE A 11 26.23 28.34 8.47
CA PHE A 11 25.61 27.74 7.30
C PHE A 11 25.17 26.34 7.68
N GLY A 12 23.88 26.23 8.02
CA GLY A 12 23.19 24.96 8.13
C GLY A 12 23.31 24.24 6.80
N GLY A 13 24.14 23.19 6.78
CA GLY A 13 24.16 22.23 5.69
C GLY A 13 22.92 21.37 5.77
N TRP A 14 21.86 21.78 5.07
CA TRP A 14 20.78 20.88 4.70
C TRP A 14 21.38 19.76 3.85
N LEU A 15 21.74 18.63 4.47
CA LEU A 15 22.14 17.43 3.73
C LEU A 15 20.90 16.89 3.02
N SER A 16 20.95 17.03 1.71
CA SER A 16 19.88 16.80 0.76
C SER A 16 19.31 15.36 0.83
N PRO A 17 17.99 15.17 0.62
CA PRO A 17 17.32 13.86 0.49
C PRO A 17 17.76 13.01 -0.73
N ALA A 18 18.91 13.31 -1.34
CA ALA A 18 19.40 12.72 -2.58
C ALA A 18 20.00 11.32 -2.40
N THR A 19 20.62 11.01 -1.27
CA THR A 19 21.29 9.71 -1.01
C THR A 19 20.28 8.60 -0.69
N ALA A 20 19.18 8.90 0.02
CA ALA A 20 18.04 7.98 0.21
C ALA A 20 17.44 7.54 -1.13
N ARG A 21 17.38 8.51 -2.07
CA ARG A 21 16.91 8.32 -3.43
C ARG A 21 17.89 7.43 -4.21
N PHE A 22 19.19 7.58 -3.99
CA PHE A 22 20.22 6.83 -4.69
C PHE A 22 20.17 5.33 -4.40
N LEU A 23 19.95 4.90 -3.15
CA LEU A 23 19.90 3.46 -2.80
C LEU A 23 18.63 2.76 -3.33
N ARG A 24 17.49 3.49 -3.33
CA ARG A 24 16.26 3.03 -4.00
C ARG A 24 16.43 2.95 -5.51
N VAL A 25 17.02 3.98 -6.12
CA VAL A 25 17.30 4.04 -7.56
C VAL A 25 18.32 2.97 -7.96
N PHE A 26 19.33 2.70 -7.13
CA PHE A 26 20.36 1.69 -7.40
C PHE A 26 19.80 0.27 -7.34
N LEU A 27 18.95 -0.06 -6.36
CA LEU A 27 18.22 -1.34 -6.32
C LEU A 27 17.27 -1.48 -7.53
N GLU A 28 16.59 -0.40 -7.91
CA GLU A 28 15.71 -0.34 -9.08
C GLU A 28 16.47 -0.52 -10.41
N ILE A 29 17.72 -0.05 -10.49
CA ILE A 29 18.62 -0.19 -11.65
C ILE A 29 19.24 -1.60 -11.71
N GLN A 30 19.68 -2.18 -10.59
CA GLN A 30 20.35 -3.49 -10.53
C GLN A 30 19.40 -4.67 -10.80
N ARG A 31 18.17 -4.64 -10.28
CA ARG A 31 17.18 -5.74 -10.43
C ARG A 31 15.77 -5.20 -10.70
N PRO A 32 15.49 -4.64 -11.89
CA PRO A 32 14.20 -4.01 -12.21
C PRO A 32 13.01 -4.98 -12.09
N ARG A 33 13.22 -6.29 -12.32
CA ARG A 33 12.17 -7.31 -12.14
C ARG A 33 11.82 -7.55 -10.68
N LEU A 34 12.80 -7.54 -9.78
CA LEU A 34 12.59 -7.75 -8.34
C LEU A 34 11.88 -6.54 -7.72
N CYS A 35 12.28 -5.32 -8.06
CA CYS A 35 11.61 -4.11 -7.58
C CYS A 35 10.15 -4.01 -8.08
N LYS A 36 9.88 -4.43 -9.32
CA LYS A 36 8.51 -4.56 -9.84
C LYS A 36 7.70 -5.62 -9.09
N LEU A 37 8.28 -6.80 -8.85
CA LEU A 37 7.63 -7.87 -8.10
C LEU A 37 7.32 -7.43 -6.66
N LEU A 38 8.30 -6.86 -5.95
CA LEU A 38 8.12 -6.36 -4.58
C LEU A 38 7.01 -5.29 -4.50
N ARG A 39 6.92 -4.42 -5.52
CA ARG A 39 5.87 -3.41 -5.61
C ARG A 39 4.49 -4.05 -5.78
N ILE A 40 4.35 -5.03 -6.67
CA ILE A 40 3.08 -5.77 -6.86
C ILE A 40 2.71 -6.53 -5.58
N LEU A 41 3.67 -7.21 -4.96
CA LEU A 41 3.46 -7.96 -3.72
C LEU A 41 3.07 -7.05 -2.55
N ALA A 42 3.63 -5.85 -2.47
CA ALA A 42 3.26 -4.88 -1.43
C ALA A 42 1.78 -4.44 -1.51
N PHE A 43 1.16 -4.50 -2.69
CA PHE A 43 -0.27 -4.23 -2.86
C PHE A 43 -1.13 -5.50 -2.75
N ALA A 44 -0.64 -6.62 -3.29
CA ALA A 44 -1.37 -7.88 -3.28
C ALA A 44 -1.48 -8.47 -1.86
N TYR A 45 -0.42 -8.39 -1.06
CA TYR A 45 -0.39 -9.01 0.27
C TYR A 45 -1.46 -8.43 1.22
N PRO A 46 -1.55 -7.10 1.45
CA PRO A 46 -2.60 -6.52 2.29
C PRO A 46 -4.01 -6.86 1.78
N TYR A 47 -4.22 -6.76 0.46
CA TYR A 47 -5.52 -7.10 -0.15
C TYR A 47 -5.93 -8.55 0.14
N THR A 48 -5.01 -9.49 -0.06
CA THR A 48 -5.30 -10.91 0.19
C THR A 48 -5.56 -11.19 1.67
N TRP A 49 -4.83 -10.53 2.57
CA TRP A 49 -5.00 -10.66 4.01
C TRP A 49 -6.38 -10.16 4.47
N ASP A 50 -6.77 -8.97 4.05
CA ASP A 50 -8.05 -8.37 4.43
C ASP A 50 -9.24 -9.12 3.80
N SER A 51 -9.04 -9.75 2.65
CA SER A 51 -10.07 -10.52 1.93
C SER A 51 -10.19 -11.98 2.38
N LEU A 52 -9.32 -12.47 3.29
CA LEU A 52 -9.36 -13.84 3.83
C LEU A 52 -10.75 -14.33 4.27
N PRO A 53 -11.54 -13.59 5.07
CA PRO A 53 -12.87 -14.05 5.49
C PRO A 53 -13.86 -14.18 4.33
N ILE A 54 -13.69 -13.37 3.28
CA ILE A 54 -14.53 -13.42 2.07
C ILE A 54 -14.14 -14.63 1.22
N PHE A 55 -12.84 -14.89 1.05
CA PHE A 55 -12.35 -16.09 0.38
C PHE A 55 -12.82 -17.37 1.08
N TYR A 56 -12.69 -17.42 2.41
CA TYR A 56 -13.19 -18.52 3.22
C TYR A 56 -14.68 -18.78 2.95
N ARG A 57 -15.49 -17.71 2.91
CA ARG A 57 -16.93 -17.80 2.66
C ARG A 57 -17.28 -18.26 1.25
N LEU A 58 -16.59 -17.75 0.23
CA LEU A 58 -16.86 -18.05 -1.17
C LEU A 58 -16.42 -19.46 -1.58
N PHE A 59 -15.29 -19.94 -1.05
CA PHE A 59 -14.74 -21.25 -1.44
C PHE A 59 -15.27 -22.42 -0.62
N LEU A 60 -15.59 -22.24 0.66
CA LEU A 60 -16.00 -23.34 1.54
C LEU A 60 -17.52 -23.53 1.65
N PHE A 61 -18.32 -22.49 1.37
CA PHE A 61 -19.79 -22.56 1.45
C PHE A 61 -20.49 -22.01 0.20
N PRO A 62 -20.19 -22.55 -1.01
CA PRO A 62 -20.77 -22.05 -2.26
C PRO A 62 -22.29 -22.28 -2.37
N GLY A 63 -22.88 -23.26 -1.68
CA GLY A 63 -24.29 -23.63 -1.84
C GLY A 63 -25.29 -22.88 -0.95
N GLU A 64 -24.96 -22.59 0.30
CA GLU A 64 -25.87 -21.94 1.27
C GLU A 64 -25.92 -20.41 1.12
N ASN A 65 -24.81 -19.81 0.69
CA ASN A 65 -24.66 -18.35 0.61
C ASN A 65 -24.89 -17.77 -0.80
N ALA A 66 -25.09 -18.62 -1.82
CA ALA A 66 -25.28 -18.19 -3.21
C ALA A 66 -26.57 -17.39 -3.47
N ARG A 67 -27.52 -17.38 -2.53
CA ARG A 67 -28.76 -16.59 -2.62
C ARG A 67 -28.71 -15.23 -1.91
N ASN A 68 -27.62 -14.90 -1.22
CA ASN A 68 -27.50 -13.64 -0.51
C ASN A 68 -26.96 -12.55 -1.45
N GLU A 69 -27.64 -11.41 -1.51
CA GLU A 69 -27.21 -10.26 -2.33
C GLU A 69 -25.78 -9.82 -1.99
N ALA A 70 -25.39 -9.87 -0.72
CA ALA A 70 -24.03 -9.55 -0.27
C ALA A 70 -22.95 -10.42 -0.96
N THR A 71 -23.21 -11.72 -1.15
CA THR A 71 -22.28 -12.65 -1.83
C THR A 71 -22.07 -12.24 -3.29
N LEU A 72 -23.13 -11.80 -3.97
CA LEU A 72 -23.06 -11.32 -5.36
C LEU A 72 -22.21 -10.05 -5.47
N TYR A 73 -22.36 -9.10 -4.54
CA TYR A 73 -21.53 -7.90 -4.52
C TYR A 73 -20.05 -8.22 -4.22
N HIS A 74 -19.76 -9.16 -3.33
CA HIS A 74 -18.39 -9.65 -3.08
C HIS A 74 -17.77 -10.29 -4.33
N GLN A 75 -18.52 -11.09 -5.08
CA GLN A 75 -18.06 -11.66 -6.35
C GLN A 75 -17.79 -10.58 -7.40
N LYS A 76 -18.70 -9.61 -7.56
CA LYS A 76 -18.51 -8.48 -8.47
C LYS A 76 -17.27 -7.67 -8.10
N HIS A 77 -17.05 -7.37 -6.82
CA HIS A 77 -15.84 -6.71 -6.33
C HIS A 77 -14.57 -7.50 -6.71
N MET A 78 -14.57 -8.82 -6.51
CA MET A 78 -13.43 -9.67 -6.83
C MET A 78 -13.11 -9.65 -8.33
N VAL A 79 -14.14 -9.80 -9.17
CA VAL A 79 -14.00 -9.75 -10.64
C VAL A 79 -13.48 -8.39 -11.08
N MET A 80 -14.01 -7.29 -10.54
CA MET A 80 -13.55 -5.94 -10.88
C MET A 80 -12.11 -5.68 -10.41
N THR A 81 -11.70 -6.21 -9.26
CA THR A 81 -10.33 -6.08 -8.75
C THR A 81 -9.35 -6.87 -9.61
N LEU A 82 -9.71 -8.09 -10.04
CA LEU A 82 -8.93 -8.89 -10.97
C LEU A 82 -8.84 -8.21 -12.34
N LEU A 83 -9.95 -7.67 -12.84
CA LEU A 83 -9.99 -6.92 -14.08
C LEU A 83 -9.09 -5.68 -14.01
N ALA A 84 -9.15 -4.90 -12.93
CA ALA A 84 -8.27 -3.75 -12.72
C ALA A 84 -6.79 -4.18 -12.75
N SER A 85 -6.45 -5.24 -12.00
CA SER A 85 -5.09 -5.77 -11.92
C SER A 85 -4.58 -6.27 -13.27
N PHE A 86 -5.47 -6.91 -14.04
CA PHE A 86 -5.19 -7.38 -15.39
C PHE A 86 -4.96 -6.21 -16.36
N LEU A 87 -5.84 -5.21 -16.37
CA LEU A 87 -5.71 -4.03 -17.23
C LEU A 87 -4.41 -3.27 -16.94
N TYR A 88 -4.04 -3.13 -15.66
CA TYR A 88 -2.79 -2.51 -15.23
C TYR A 88 -1.55 -3.32 -15.64
N SER A 89 -1.58 -4.64 -15.47
CA SER A 89 -0.42 -5.50 -15.75
C SER A 89 -0.24 -5.79 -17.24
N ALA A 90 -1.33 -5.91 -17.98
CA ALA A 90 -1.34 -6.28 -19.39
C ALA A 90 -1.13 -5.08 -20.32
N HIS A 91 -1.17 -3.84 -19.81
CA HIS A 91 -1.04 -2.62 -20.62
C HIS A 91 -2.07 -2.61 -21.77
N LEU A 92 -3.34 -2.92 -21.44
CA LEU A 92 -4.46 -2.94 -22.39
C LEU A 92 -5.32 -1.69 -22.13
N PRO A 93 -5.73 -0.92 -23.16
CA PRO A 93 -5.77 -1.24 -24.59
C PRO A 93 -4.59 -0.72 -25.44
N GLU A 94 -3.58 -0.08 -24.82
CA GLU A 94 -2.47 0.54 -25.57
C GLU A 94 -1.67 -0.46 -26.43
N ARG A 95 -1.67 -1.76 -26.07
CA ARG A 95 -1.15 -2.85 -26.90
C ARG A 95 -2.04 -3.30 -28.07
N LEU A 96 -3.35 -3.03 -28.02
CA LEU A 96 -4.32 -3.45 -29.06
C LEU A 96 -4.54 -2.39 -30.14
N ALA A 97 -4.36 -1.11 -29.82
CA ALA A 97 -4.44 -0.02 -30.81
C ALA A 97 -3.48 1.14 -30.42
N PRO A 98 -2.19 1.07 -30.80
CA PRO A 98 -1.26 2.16 -30.55
C PRO A 98 -1.72 3.44 -31.27
N GLY A 99 -1.80 4.56 -30.55
CA GLY A 99 -2.17 5.89 -31.09
C GLY A 99 -3.66 6.26 -31.05
N ARG A 100 -4.55 5.40 -30.52
CA ARG A 100 -5.99 5.76 -30.34
C ARG A 100 -6.39 6.11 -28.91
N PHE A 101 -5.57 5.75 -27.92
CA PHE A 101 -5.88 5.89 -26.49
C PHE A 101 -4.90 6.82 -25.76
N ASP A 102 -4.34 7.81 -26.47
CA ASP A 102 -3.30 8.70 -25.91
C ASP A 102 -3.87 9.78 -24.95
N TYR A 103 -5.16 10.09 -25.02
CA TYR A 103 -5.81 11.12 -24.17
C TYR A 103 -6.88 10.56 -23.21
N ILE A 104 -7.70 9.60 -23.66
CA ILE A 104 -8.81 9.01 -22.90
C ILE A 104 -8.74 7.49 -23.03
N GLY A 105 -8.82 6.76 -21.93
CA GLY A 105 -8.85 5.30 -21.92
C GLY A 105 -7.48 4.63 -21.82
N HIS A 106 -6.45 5.34 -21.36
CA HIS A 106 -5.17 4.73 -21.03
C HIS A 106 -5.32 3.70 -19.92
N SER A 107 -4.51 2.64 -19.91
CA SER A 107 -4.61 1.53 -18.94
C SER A 107 -4.65 2.01 -17.49
N HIS A 108 -3.90 3.06 -17.15
CA HIS A 108 -3.92 3.69 -15.82
C HIS A 108 -5.26 4.36 -15.47
N GLN A 109 -5.92 5.02 -16.43
CA GLN A 109 -7.24 5.63 -16.21
C GLN A 109 -8.30 4.55 -16.02
N LEU A 110 -8.29 3.51 -16.86
CA LEU A 110 -9.21 2.38 -16.73
C LEU A 110 -8.98 1.62 -15.43
N PHE A 111 -7.73 1.47 -15.00
CA PHE A 111 -7.38 0.93 -13.69
C PHE A 111 -8.05 1.73 -12.57
N HIS A 112 -7.91 3.06 -12.55
CA HIS A 112 -8.56 3.91 -11.53
C HIS A 112 -10.08 3.75 -11.54
N VAL A 113 -10.71 3.78 -12.71
CA VAL A 113 -12.16 3.60 -12.83
C VAL A 113 -12.59 2.23 -12.29
N CYS A 114 -11.88 1.17 -12.65
CA CYS A 114 -12.20 -0.18 -12.18
C CYS A 114 -12.00 -0.32 -10.66
N VAL A 115 -10.94 0.26 -10.10
CA VAL A 115 -10.67 0.25 -8.65
C VAL A 115 -11.72 1.04 -7.88
N ILE A 116 -12.16 2.21 -8.39
CA ILE A 116 -13.24 2.99 -7.77
C ILE A 116 -14.54 2.17 -7.75
N LEU A 117 -14.89 1.54 -8.88
CA LEU A 117 -16.09 0.72 -8.97
C LEU A 117 -15.99 -0.53 -8.08
N ALA A 118 -14.83 -1.18 -8.03
CA ALA A 118 -14.56 -2.29 -7.13
C ALA A 118 -14.72 -1.87 -5.66
N THR A 119 -14.22 -0.71 -5.27
CA THR A 119 -14.32 -0.17 -3.91
C THR A 119 -15.77 0.14 -3.55
N HIS A 120 -16.53 0.71 -4.48
CA HIS A 120 -17.97 0.93 -4.30
C HIS A 120 -18.71 -0.39 -4.05
N MET A 121 -18.47 -1.42 -4.88
CA MET A 121 -19.05 -2.75 -4.68
C MET A 121 -18.62 -3.39 -3.37
N GLN A 122 -17.37 -3.20 -2.95
CA GLN A 122 -16.85 -3.67 -1.66
C GLN A 122 -17.60 -3.04 -0.49
N MET A 123 -17.81 -1.73 -0.53
CA MET A 123 -18.53 -0.99 0.52
C MET A 123 -19.99 -1.45 0.63
N GLU A 124 -20.69 -1.58 -0.51
CA GLU A 124 -22.06 -2.10 -0.54
C GLU A 124 -22.14 -3.53 0.03
N ALA A 125 -21.21 -4.40 -0.35
CA ALA A 125 -21.16 -5.77 0.17
C ALA A 125 -20.97 -5.81 1.70
N ILE A 126 -20.08 -4.96 2.23
CA ILE A 126 -19.82 -4.84 3.67
C ILE A 126 -21.04 -4.28 4.40
N LEU A 127 -21.71 -3.28 3.84
CA LEU A 127 -22.91 -2.70 4.42
C LEU A 127 -24.04 -3.74 4.51
N LEU A 128 -24.27 -4.50 3.43
CA LEU A 128 -25.24 -5.60 3.42
C LEU A 128 -24.87 -6.68 4.44
N ASP A 129 -23.60 -7.06 4.52
CA ASP A 129 -23.15 -8.05 5.50
C ASP A 129 -23.32 -7.56 6.95
N LYS A 130 -23.10 -6.27 7.19
CA LYS A 130 -23.30 -5.65 8.49
C LYS A 130 -24.78 -5.62 8.86
N THR A 131 -25.67 -5.24 7.93
CA THR A 131 -27.11 -5.17 8.22
C THR A 131 -27.69 -6.56 8.47
N LEU A 132 -27.35 -7.54 7.62
CA LEU A 132 -27.82 -8.93 7.75
C LEU A 132 -27.37 -9.58 9.06
N ARG A 133 -26.17 -9.26 9.55
CA ARG A 133 -25.62 -9.86 10.78
C ARG A 133 -25.76 -8.98 12.01
N LYS A 134 -26.36 -7.80 11.92
CA LYS A 134 -26.38 -6.81 13.01
C LYS A 134 -26.92 -7.40 14.31
N GLU A 135 -28.07 -8.08 14.25
CA GLU A 135 -28.73 -8.63 15.44
C GLU A 135 -27.92 -9.76 16.06
N TRP A 136 -27.42 -10.68 15.24
CA TRP A 136 -26.56 -11.76 15.69
C TRP A 136 -25.26 -11.24 16.32
N LEU A 137 -24.66 -10.22 15.73
CA LEU A 137 -23.49 -9.54 16.27
C LEU A 137 -23.81 -8.91 17.61
N LEU A 138 -24.91 -8.17 17.75
CA LEU A 138 -25.25 -7.55 19.04
C LEU A 138 -25.51 -8.60 20.14
N ALA A 139 -26.06 -9.77 19.79
CA ALA A 139 -26.28 -10.86 20.74
C ALA A 139 -25.00 -11.63 21.12
N THR A 140 -24.05 -11.77 20.19
CA THR A 140 -22.83 -12.57 20.36
C THR A 140 -21.60 -11.75 20.79
N SER A 141 -21.54 -10.46 20.43
CA SER A 141 -20.37 -9.61 20.65
C SER A 141 -20.17 -9.33 22.13
N ARG A 142 -19.02 -9.74 22.68
CA ARG A 142 -18.59 -9.24 23.99
C ARG A 142 -18.03 -7.83 23.82
N PRO A 143 -18.44 -6.85 24.64
CA PRO A 143 -17.82 -5.53 24.61
C PRO A 143 -16.34 -5.67 24.96
N PHE A 144 -15.46 -5.08 24.15
CA PHE A 144 -14.04 -5.00 24.48
C PHE A 144 -13.89 -4.19 25.77
N SER A 145 -13.06 -4.68 26.68
CA SER A 145 -12.79 -3.94 27.91
C SER A 145 -11.88 -2.75 27.61
N PHE A 146 -12.03 -1.66 28.36
CA PHE A 146 -11.19 -0.46 28.21
C PHE A 146 -9.68 -0.77 28.19
N PRO A 147 -9.14 -1.66 29.06
CA PRO A 147 -7.73 -2.04 29.02
C PRO A 147 -7.31 -2.76 27.73
N GLN A 148 -8.19 -3.57 27.13
CA GLN A 148 -7.89 -4.25 25.87
C GLN A 148 -7.74 -3.25 24.71
N ILE A 149 -8.65 -2.27 24.64
CA ILE A 149 -8.62 -1.21 23.64
C ILE A 149 -7.36 -0.35 23.84
N ALA A 150 -7.11 0.09 25.08
CA ALA A 150 -5.92 0.88 25.40
C ALA A 150 -4.61 0.13 25.09
N GLY A 151 -4.55 -1.16 25.42
CA GLY A 151 -3.42 -2.03 25.11
C GLY A 151 -3.21 -2.19 23.61
N ALA A 152 -4.26 -2.41 22.83
CA ALA A 152 -4.17 -2.51 21.37
C ALA A 152 -3.67 -1.20 20.73
N ILE A 153 -4.19 -0.05 21.17
CA ILE A 153 -3.74 1.27 20.71
C ILE A 153 -2.25 1.47 21.05
N PHE A 154 -1.85 1.14 22.28
CA PHE A 154 -0.46 1.28 22.71
C PHE A 154 0.48 0.40 21.89
N LEU A 155 0.11 -0.86 21.63
CA LEU A 155 0.87 -1.75 20.76
C LEU A 155 0.98 -1.22 19.32
N CYS A 156 -0.11 -0.69 18.76
CA CYS A 156 -0.09 -0.03 17.44
C CYS A 156 0.87 1.17 17.41
N ILE A 157 0.87 2.00 18.45
CA ILE A 157 1.78 3.15 18.58
C ILE A 157 3.22 2.67 18.67
N ILE A 158 3.53 1.70 19.54
CA ILE A 158 4.89 1.14 19.66
C ILE A 158 5.35 0.58 18.32
N PHE A 159 4.53 -0.25 17.67
CA PHE A 159 4.88 -0.84 16.38
C PHE A 159 5.15 0.23 15.32
N SER A 160 4.33 1.28 15.27
CA SER A 160 4.51 2.40 14.34
C SER A 160 5.80 3.17 14.63
N LEU A 161 6.08 3.47 15.90
CA LEU A 161 7.32 4.15 16.32
C LEU A 161 8.56 3.29 16.02
N CYS A 162 8.50 1.98 16.29
CA CYS A 162 9.58 1.05 15.96
C CYS A 162 9.87 1.05 14.46
N ASN A 163 8.84 1.01 13.60
CA ASN A 163 9.03 1.11 12.15
C ASN A 163 9.69 2.43 11.76
N ILE A 164 9.22 3.57 12.30
CA ILE A 164 9.78 4.89 12.00
C ILE A 164 11.25 4.97 12.43
N ILE A 165 11.58 4.52 13.65
CA ILE A 165 12.96 4.50 14.17
C ILE A 165 13.83 3.57 13.33
N TYR A 166 13.34 2.39 12.97
CA TYR A 166 14.08 1.44 12.15
C TYR A 166 14.42 2.03 10.77
N PHE A 167 13.43 2.58 10.06
CA PHE A 167 13.67 3.19 8.75
C PHE A 167 14.52 4.48 8.84
N SER A 168 14.36 5.26 9.91
CA SER A 168 15.20 6.43 10.18
C SER A 168 16.66 6.03 10.43
N ALA A 169 16.91 5.05 11.31
CA ALA A 169 18.25 4.55 11.60
C ALA A 169 18.89 3.88 10.37
N ALA A 170 18.12 3.14 9.57
CA ALA A 170 18.59 2.55 8.31
C ALA A 170 19.02 3.64 7.30
N LEU A 171 18.36 4.80 7.31
CA LEU A 171 18.74 5.93 6.48
C LEU A 171 20.05 6.60 6.95
N TYR A 172 20.27 6.71 8.26
CA TYR A 172 21.48 7.31 8.84
C TYR A 172 22.71 6.40 8.81
N ARG A 173 22.54 5.07 8.70
CA ARG A 173 23.65 4.09 8.71
C ARG A 173 24.38 3.92 7.38
N ILE A 174 23.99 4.64 6.33
CA ILE A 174 24.64 4.54 5.02
C ILE A 174 26.01 5.25 5.12
N PRO A 175 27.15 4.55 5.01
CA PRO A 175 28.46 5.17 5.06
C PRO A 175 28.64 6.12 3.86
N GLU A 176 29.26 7.28 4.09
CA GLU A 176 29.76 8.14 3.01
C GLU A 176 30.69 7.31 2.10
N PRO A 177 30.51 7.35 0.78
CA PRO A 177 31.45 6.69 -0.13
C PRO A 177 32.82 7.35 0.05
N GLU A 178 33.82 6.58 0.48
CA GLU A 178 35.17 7.08 0.67
C GLU A 178 35.67 7.71 -0.64
N LEU A 179 35.88 9.03 -0.57
CA LEU A 179 36.42 9.82 -1.66
C LEU A 179 37.82 9.26 -1.97
N HIS A 180 37.90 8.66 -3.15
CA HIS A 180 39.02 7.92 -3.71
C HIS A 180 40.39 8.51 -3.32
N LYS A 181 41.08 7.82 -2.41
CA LYS A 181 42.53 7.91 -2.22
C LYS A 181 43.22 7.41 -3.49
N LYS A 182 43.71 8.35 -4.32
CA LYS A 182 44.75 8.27 -5.40
C LYS A 182 44.45 9.50 -6.26
N GLU A 183 45.34 10.48 -6.39
CA GLU A 183 46.62 10.33 -7.09
C GLU A 183 47.79 11.01 -6.35
N THR A 184 48.84 10.22 -6.17
CA THR A 184 50.25 10.64 -6.05
C THR A 184 50.78 11.08 -7.40
#